data_AF-A0A524IM76-F1
#
_entry.id   AF-A0A524IM76-F1
#
_cell.length_a   1.000
_cell.length_b   1.000
_cell.length_c   1.000
_cell.angle_alpha   90.00
_cell.angle_beta   90.00
_cell.angle_gamma   90.00
#
_symmetry.space_group_name_H-M   'P 1'
#
loop_
_entity.id
_entity.type
_entity.pdbx_description
1 polymer ?
#
loop_
_entity_poly.entity_id
_entity_poly.type
_entity_poly.pdbx_seq_one_letter_code
_entity_poly.pdbx_strand_id
1 'polypeptide(L)' 'MTRPHSLRVRLAQMEVQPGRPRANTERMLEAIGRAVADRVDLLMFPEMAVPGYLIGDEWERDAFLRECEA' A
#
# COMPACT_ATOMS: atom_id res chain seq x y z
N MET A 1 -25.68 -15.91 -21.11
CA MET A 1 -24.61 -14.99 -21.53
C MET A 1 -23.54 -15.00 -20.46
N THR A 2 -22.45 -15.73 -20.67
CA THR A 2 -21.26 -15.69 -19.81
C THR A 2 -20.59 -14.34 -19.99
N ARG A 3 -20.44 -13.56 -18.91
CA ARG A 3 -19.60 -12.36 -18.96
C ARG A 3 -18.18 -12.81 -19.34
N PRO A 4 -17.49 -12.17 -20.30
CA PRO A 4 -16.06 -12.40 -20.45
C PRO A 4 -15.41 -12.16 -19.09
N HIS A 5 -14.47 -13.03 -18.70
CA HIS A 5 -13.74 -12.90 -17.43
C HIS A 5 -12.92 -11.60 -17.46
N SER A 6 -13.54 -10.49 -17.07
CA SER A 6 -12.89 -9.19 -16.95
C SER A 6 -12.43 -9.03 -15.51
N LEU A 7 -11.12 -8.84 -15.35
CA LEU A 7 -10.50 -8.48 -14.07
C LEU A 7 -10.41 -6.96 -14.00
N ARG A 8 -11.02 -6.36 -12.99
CA ARG A 8 -10.86 -4.94 -12.70
C ARG A 8 -9.69 -4.72 -11.78
N VAL A 9 -8.64 -4.12 -12.32
CA VAL A 9 -7.41 -3.78 -11.59
C VAL A 9 -7.38 -2.28 -11.29
N ARG A 10 -6.91 -1.91 -10.10
CA ARG A 10 -6.62 -0.53 -9.73
C ARG A 10 -5.17 -0.38 -9.29
N LEU A 11 -4.52 0.64 -9.83
CA LEU A 11 -3.20 1.08 -9.39
C LEU A 11 -3.38 2.22 -8.39
N ALA A 12 -3.10 1.98 -7.12
CA ALA A 12 -3.22 2.98 -6.07
C ALA A 12 -1.98 3.87 -6.04
N GLN A 13 -1.96 4.87 -6.92
CA GLN A 13 -0.93 5.91 -6.84
C GLN A 13 -1.17 6.77 -5.59
N MET A 14 -0.22 6.73 -4.66
CA MET A 14 -0.22 7.55 -3.45
C MET A 14 1.17 8.15 -3.26
N GLU A 15 1.21 9.35 -2.66
CA GLU A 15 2.44 9.83 -2.06
C GLU A 15 2.77 8.90 -0.87
N VAL A 16 3.90 8.20 -0.99
CA VAL A 16 4.51 7.39 0.06
C VAL A 16 5.47 8.29 0.83
N GLN A 17 5.25 8.44 2.11
CA GLN A 17 6.08 9.28 2.98
C GLN A 17 7.26 8.45 3.52
N PRO A 18 8.52 8.76 3.17
CA PRO A 18 9.69 8.03 3.66
C PRO A 18 9.75 7.97 5.19
N GLY A 19 9.93 6.77 5.74
CA GLY A 19 10.10 6.56 7.18
C GLY A 19 8.81 6.73 7.99
N ARG A 20 7.64 6.67 7.35
CA ARG A 20 6.33 6.85 8.00
C ARG A 20 5.40 5.63 7.79
N PRO A 21 5.81 4.43 8.24
CA PRO A 21 5.05 3.19 8.00
C PRO A 21 3.60 3.29 8.46
N ARG A 22 3.34 3.84 9.65
CA ARG A 22 1.96 4.03 10.14
C ARG A 22 1.10 4.88 9.21
N ALA A 23 1.59 6.07 8.82
CA ALA A 23 0.82 6.99 7.98
C ALA A 23 0.59 6.43 6.57
N ASN A 24 1.58 5.71 6.04
CA ASN A 24 1.44 5.06 4.75
C ASN A 24 0.43 3.90 4.81
N THR A 25 0.48 3.07 5.86
CA THR A 25 -0.48 1.98 6.08
C THR A 25 -1.91 2.51 6.24
N GLU A 26 -2.11 3.60 7.00
CA GLU A 26 -3.43 4.26 7.12
C GLU A 26 -3.98 4.66 5.73
N ARG A 27 -3.16 5.27 4.87
CA ARG A 27 -3.54 5.62 3.49
C ARG A 27 -3.82 4.40 2.61
N MET A 28 -3.06 3.32 2.78
CA MET A 28 -3.30 2.05 2.09
C MET A 28 -4.64 1.44 2.50
N LEU A 29 -4.98 1.46 3.79
CA LEU A 29 -6.25 0.96 4.31
C LEU A 29 -7.45 1.74 3.75
N GLU A 30 -7.34 3.07 3.65
CA GLU A 30 -8.37 3.88 2.99
C GLU A 30 -8.53 3.52 1.50
N ALA A 31 -7.41 3.31 0.79
CA ALA A 31 -7.44 2.92 -0.62
C ALA A 31 -8.06 1.54 -0.82
N ILE A 32 -7.80 0.60 0.09
CA ILE A 32 -8.46 -0.72 0.14
C ILE A 32 -9.96 -0.54 0.32
N GLY A 33 -10.40 0.28 1.28
CA GLY A 33 -11.82 0.56 1.50
C GLY A 33 -12.53 1.07 0.24
N ARG A 34 -11.90 2.02 -0.47
CA ARG A 34 -12.41 2.53 -1.76
C ARG A 34 -12.44 1.45 -2.84
N ALA A 35 -11.40 0.62 -2.94
CA ALA A 35 -11.34 -0.47 -3.91
C ALA A 35 -12.43 -1.52 -3.68
N VAL A 36 -12.71 -1.88 -2.43
CA VAL A 36 -13.81 -2.78 -2.05
C VAL A 36 -15.16 -2.17 -2.41
N ALA A 37 -15.41 -0.91 -2.06
CA ALA A 37 -16.64 -0.20 -2.40
C ALA A 37 -16.90 -0.18 -3.92
N ASP A 38 -15.83 -0.02 -4.69
CA ASP A 38 -15.90 -0.02 -6.14
C ASP A 38 -15.98 -1.43 -6.74
N ARG A 39 -15.74 -2.51 -5.98
CA ARG A 39 -15.61 -3.92 -6.39
C ARG A 39 -14.41 -4.20 -7.31
N VAL A 40 -13.28 -3.55 -7.07
CA VAL A 40 -12.00 -3.86 -7.73
C VAL A 40 -11.55 -5.28 -7.35
N ASP A 41 -11.08 -6.06 -8.31
CA ASP A 41 -10.62 -7.43 -8.09
C ASP A 41 -9.15 -7.50 -7.65
N LEU A 42 -8.31 -6.57 -8.13
CA LEU A 42 -6.90 -6.46 -7.75
C LEU A 42 -6.52 -4.99 -7.52
N LEU A 43 -6.01 -4.70 -6.32
CA LEU A 43 -5.44 -3.40 -5.97
C LEU A 43 -3.92 -3.55 -5.86
N MET A 44 -3.17 -2.69 -6.54
CA MET A 44 -1.71 -2.67 -6.49
C MET A 44 -1.22 -1.36 -5.88
N PHE A 45 -0.19 -1.46 -5.04
CA PHE A 45 0.48 -0.32 -4.43
C PHE A 45 1.90 -0.16 -4.98
N PRO A 46 2.54 1.01 -4.80
CA PRO A 46 3.94 1.20 -5.13
C PRO A 46 4.85 0.21 -4.37
N GLU A 47 6.02 -0.04 -4.93
CA GLU A 47 7.09 -0.73 -4.20
C GLU A 47 7.43 0.05 -2.93
N MET A 48 7.71 -0.67 -1.84
CA MET A 48 8.03 -0.07 -0.54
C MET A 48 6.93 0.87 0.00
N ALA A 49 5.66 0.63 -0.31
CA ALA A 49 4.56 1.52 0.10
C ALA A 49 4.44 1.72 1.62
N VAL A 50 4.77 0.72 2.44
CA VAL A 50 4.76 0.85 3.91
C VAL A 50 5.97 1.68 4.39
N PRO A 51 7.24 1.23 4.24
CA PRO A 51 8.38 1.95 4.80
C PRO A 51 8.75 3.24 4.05
N GLY A 52 8.46 3.31 2.76
CA GLY A 52 9.00 4.30 1.83
C GLY A 52 10.45 4.04 1.40
N TYR A 53 10.92 4.86 0.47
CA TYR A 53 12.29 4.83 -0.07
C TYR A 53 13.20 5.90 0.53
N LEU A 54 14.51 5.75 0.34
CA LEU A 54 15.53 6.75 0.70
C LEU A 54 15.58 7.07 2.21
N ILE A 55 15.34 6.06 3.05
CA ILE A 55 15.30 6.20 4.52
C ILE A 55 16.66 5.97 5.23
N GLY A 56 17.71 5.62 4.47
CA GLY A 56 19.06 5.42 4.99
C GLY A 56 19.14 4.37 6.11
N ASP A 57 19.92 4.67 7.15
CA ASP A 57 20.21 3.81 8.31
C ASP A 57 18.96 3.43 9.13
N GLU A 58 17.81 4.03 8.86
CA GLU A 58 16.55 3.63 9.51
C GLU A 58 16.22 2.15 9.21
N TRP A 59 16.67 1.61 8.07
CA TRP A 59 16.59 0.17 7.77
C TRP A 59 17.31 -0.72 8.78
N GLU A 60 18.33 -0.21 9.44
CA GLU A 60 19.15 -0.97 10.40
C GLU A 60 18.57 -0.90 11.83
N ARG A 61 17.44 -0.21 12.02
CA ARG A 61 16.80 -0.05 13.32
C ARG A 61 15.68 -1.07 13.48
N ASP A 62 15.86 -2.03 14.38
CA ASP A 62 14.82 -3.01 14.74
C ASP A 62 13.48 -2.36 15.14
N ALA A 63 13.52 -1.18 15.75
CA ALA A 63 12.30 -0.46 16.12
C ALA A 63 11.50 -0.04 14.87
N PHE A 64 12.18 0.41 13.82
CA PHE A 64 11.55 0.77 12.55
C PHE A 64 11.02 -0.46 11.81
N LEU A 65 11.79 -1.56 11.79
CA LEU A 65 11.35 -2.82 11.19
C LEU A 65 10.07 -3.33 11.85
N ARG A 66 10.02 -3.32 13.20
CA ARG A 66 8.80 -3.67 13.96
C ARG A 66 7.62 -2.76 13.65
N GLU A 67 7.85 -1.47 13.37
CA GLU A 67 6.78 -0.55 12.97
C GLU A 67 6.26 -0.86 11.55
N CYS A 68 7.11 -1.37 10.66
CA CYS A 68 6.70 -1.80 9.32
C CYS A 68 5.92 -3.13 9.32
N GLU A 69 6.14 -3.99 10.32
CA GLU A 69 5.49 -5.30 10.48
C GLU A 69 4.13 -5.24 11.20
N ALA A 70 3.84 -4.12 11.89
CA ALA A 70 2.66 -3.93 12.72
C ALA A 70 1.40 -3.59 11.92
#